data_AF-A0A259CVI3-F1
#
_entry.id   AF-A0A259CVI3-F1
#
_cell.length_a   1.000
_cell.length_b   1.000
_cell.length_c   1.000
_cell.angle_alpha   90.00
_cell.angle_beta   90.00
_cell.angle_gamma   90.00
#
_symmetry.space_group_name_H-M   'P 1'
#
loop_
_entity.id
_entity.type
_entity.pdbx_description
1 polymer ?
#
loop_
_entity_poly.entity_id
_entity_poly.type
_entity_poly.pdbx_seq_one_letter_code
_entity_poly.pdbx_strand_id
1 'polypeptide(L)' 'FMNGLKKAAVEVDRKVLADMAVFDKAAFAKFVEMAKTGLSA' A
#
# COMPACT_ATOMS: atom_id res chain seq x y z
N PHE A 1 -0.78 7.52 1.75
CA PHE A 1 -0.46 6.14 1.32
C PHE A 1 0.77 5.58 2.04
N MET A 2 2.01 5.99 1.71
CA MET A 2 3.23 5.49 2.38
C MET A 2 3.21 5.64 3.92
N ASN A 3 2.75 6.78 4.43
CA ASN A 3 2.59 6.97 5.87
C ASN A 3 1.55 6.01 6.48
N GLY A 4 0.49 5.72 5.74
CA GLY A 4 -0.56 4.79 6.15
C GLY A 4 -0.10 3.34 6.14
N LEU A 5 0.69 2.94 5.13
CA LEU A 5 1.34 1.62 5.11
C LEU A 5 2.31 1.47 6.28
N LYS A 6 3.12 2.50 6.57
CA LYS A 6 4.02 2.50 7.73
C LYS A 6 3.27 2.37 9.06
N LYS A 7 2.16 3.10 9.23
CA LYS A 7 1.29 2.99 10.41
C LYS A 7 0.56 1.64 10.51
N ALA A 8 0.25 1.03 9.38
CA ALA A 8 -0.31 -0.32 9.29
C ALA A 8 0.76 -1.42 9.45
N ALA A 9 2.01 -1.07 9.78
CA ALA A 9 3.17 -1.98 9.87
C ALA A 9 3.43 -2.78 8.57
N VAL A 10 3.06 -2.22 7.42
CA VAL A 10 3.27 -2.81 6.10
C VAL A 10 4.58 -2.26 5.53
N GLU A 11 5.62 -3.10 5.57
CA GLU A 11 6.88 -2.85 4.87
C GLU A 11 6.80 -3.39 3.44
N VAL A 12 6.82 -2.50 2.45
CA VAL A 12 6.82 -2.85 1.04
C VAL A 12 7.95 -2.13 0.31
N ASP A 13 8.66 -2.87 -0.54
CA ASP A 13 9.68 -2.28 -1.40
C ASP A 13 9.02 -1.39 -2.47
N ARG A 14 9.57 -0.20 -2.68
CA ARG A 14 8.97 0.80 -3.58
C ARG A 14 8.97 0.36 -5.03
N LYS A 15 9.95 -0.46 -5.44
CA LYS A 15 10.05 -0.99 -6.81
C LYS A 15 8.95 -2.00 -7.06
N VAL A 16 8.75 -2.93 -6.12
CA VAL A 16 7.68 -3.94 -6.18
C VAL A 16 6.31 -3.27 -6.14
N LEU A 17 6.14 -2.25 -5.30
CA LEU A 17 4.89 -1.49 -5.23
C LEU A 17 4.57 -0.77 -6.55
N ALA A 18 5.57 -0.17 -7.20
CA ALA A 18 5.39 0.51 -8.48
C ALA A 18 5.04 -0.48 -9.59
N ASP A 19 5.71 -1.62 -9.63
CA ASP A 19 5.42 -2.71 -10.56
C ASP A 19 3.99 -3.23 -10.36
N MET A 20 3.61 -3.51 -9.11
CA MET A 20 2.26 -3.91 -8.73
C MET A 20 1.20 -2.86 -9.10
N ALA A 21 1.49 -1.57 -8.94
CA ALA A 21 0.57 -0.51 -9.32
C ALA A 21 0.29 -0.47 -10.84
N VAL A 22 1.25 -0.92 -11.65
CA VAL A 22 1.15 -0.94 -13.12
C VAL A 22 0.52 -2.24 -13.61
N PHE A 23 0.98 -3.38 -13.10
CA PHE A 23 0.60 -4.71 -13.61
C PHE A 23 -0.55 -5.36 -12.84
N ASP A 24 -0.75 -5.03 -11.56
CA ASP A 24 -1.73 -5.67 -10.69
C ASP A 24 -2.57 -4.67 -9.86
N LYS A 25 -3.54 -4.07 -10.55
CA LYS A 25 -4.43 -3.06 -9.96
C LYS A 25 -5.28 -3.62 -8.80
N ALA A 26 -5.61 -4.91 -8.82
CA ALA A 26 -6.41 -5.55 -7.78
C ALA A 26 -5.61 -5.68 -6.48
N ALA A 27 -4.35 -6.12 -6.57
CA ALA A 27 -3.44 -6.15 -5.44
C ALA A 27 -3.17 -4.72 -4.91
N PHE A 28 -2.88 -3.77 -5.81
CA PHE A 28 -2.62 -2.38 -5.41
C PHE A 28 -3.82 -1.74 -4.67
N ALA A 29 -5.05 -2.02 -5.11
CA ALA A 29 -6.26 -1.51 -4.44
C ALA A 29 -6.34 -1.98 -2.97
N LYS A 30 -6.02 -3.25 -2.68
CA LYS A 30 -5.97 -3.77 -1.30
C LYS A 30 -4.94 -3.05 -0.44
N PHE A 31 -3.76 -2.76 -1.00
CA PHE A 31 -2.75 -1.95 -0.30
C PHE A 31 -3.26 -0.54 0.00
N VAL A 32 -4.01 0.07 -0.92
CA VAL A 32 -4.62 1.40 -0.71
C VAL A 32 -5.63 1.37 0.42
N GLU A 33 -6.46 0.34 0.52
CA GLU A 33 -7.39 0.18 1.65
C GLU A 33 -6.64 -0.01 2.97
N MET A 34 -5.65 -0.91 3.02
CA MET A 34 -4.83 -1.10 4.22
C MET A 34 -4.13 0.19 4.65
N ALA A 35 -3.57 0.95 3.69
CA ALA A 35 -2.94 2.24 3.97
C ALA A 35 -3.93 3.29 4.48
N LYS A 36 -5.17 3.30 3.98
CA LYS A 36 -6.22 4.20 4.46
C LYS A 36 -6.63 3.86 5.89
N THR A 37 -6.84 2.58 6.20
CA THR A 37 -7.16 2.12 7.56
C THR A 37 -6.05 2.50 8.56
N GLY A 38 -4.78 2.32 8.18
CA GLY A 38 -3.65 2.74 9.02
C GLY A 38 -3.51 4.26 9.20
N LEU A 39 -4.08 5.08 8.31
CA LEU A 39 -4.09 6.54 8.42
C LEU A 39 -5.23 7.08 9.29
N SER A 40 -6.34 6.35 9.37
CA SER A 40 -7.53 6.71 10.16
C SER A 40 -7.41 6.33 11.65
N ALA A 41 -6.27 5.78 12.07
CA ALA A 41 -5.90 5.50 13.46
C ALA A 41 -4.96 6.58 14.04
#